data_AF-A0A936LTJ7-F1
#
_entry.id   AF-A0A936LTJ7-F1
#
_cell.length_a   1.000
_cell.length_b   1.000
_cell.length_c   1.000
_cell.angle_alpha   90.00
_cell.angle_beta   90.00
_cell.angle_gamma   90.00
#
_symmetry.space_group_name_H-M   'P 1'
#
loop_
_entity.id
_entity.type
_entity.pdbx_description
1 polymer ?
#
loop_
_entity_poly.entity_id
_entity_poly.type
_entity_poly.pdbx_seq_one_letter_code
_entity_poly.pdbx_strand_id
1 'polypeptide(L)'
;MRTLHPSGQIPAWWPLVAPLLLGNLPATMAQPQLDLAITDRLQAAATLSTNDVVAIGKRIGVSASLVMRINDDGTVPWSFSLGDEDRIQLQFIHVTNSDEIIVTGRLVDSLTNAQDPLVAMIDASGSLLWARTVECGATNEPLMSTSYGSGSIHLAVVSTLPYRSKALMRVFTSGTLSWAVVPGSISPHYDQVWRLANNDVIYANRLSPNGDLIRVNGSGSVVWAKHFEMNGSGNNFFEHIATLPNGNTLLAFWNNTIPGNTLFTVELDGPGDVVPGTAHGYAIDTVGGSWGCGTVVDGDGERTFTCRTNGTDRTDLQVDANGAVQWAFRANSVPGTSAGLARYNDDDLLLLSGDGAGGSYLEAMNDGAPAPACTTSDTLLTTSPVCTTTDITETLVPAVCALNTFMPSITPVTITPGVICGTVGTAELSAGEEWRVHPVPATDVLWVDAPRNAGAIRSIAIIDAAGRAWPTSSANDPRNGVDVSMLPPGAYVLRVMAQDGLHQVRFMR
;
A
#
# COMPACT_ATOMS: atom_id res chain seq x y z
N MET A 1 -19.58 32.83 -67.81
CA MET A 1 -18.27 33.45 -68.09
C MET A 1 -17.18 32.50 -67.66
N ARG A 2 -16.29 32.15 -68.60
CA ARG A 2 -14.91 31.64 -68.42
C ARG A 2 -14.14 32.59 -67.46
N THR A 3 -13.09 32.25 -66.69
CA THR A 3 -11.91 31.38 -66.91
C THR A 3 -10.99 31.38 -65.66
N LEU A 4 -10.21 30.28 -65.50
CA LEU A 4 -8.79 30.17 -65.05
C LEU A 4 -8.36 30.19 -63.56
N HIS A 5 -7.70 29.08 -63.19
CA HIS A 5 -6.61 28.87 -62.20
C HIS A 5 -5.32 29.64 -62.62
N PRO A 6 -4.25 29.84 -61.78
CA PRO A 6 -3.48 28.74 -61.17
C PRO A 6 -2.67 28.98 -59.86
N SER A 7 -2.23 27.85 -59.28
CA SER A 7 -0.95 27.54 -58.60
C SER A 7 -0.34 28.47 -57.53
N GLY A 8 -0.18 27.93 -56.32
CA GLY A 8 0.84 28.33 -55.35
C GLY A 8 1.53 27.11 -54.76
N GLN A 9 2.84 26.96 -55.04
CA GLN A 9 3.72 25.92 -54.52
C GLN A 9 4.08 26.17 -53.05
N ILE A 10 4.26 25.10 -52.27
CA ILE A 10 4.86 25.12 -50.92
C ILE A 10 6.21 24.40 -51.00
N PRO A 11 7.32 24.98 -50.51
CA PRO A 11 8.62 24.32 -50.53
C PRO A 11 8.79 23.35 -49.36
N ALA A 12 9.34 22.18 -49.69
CA ALA A 12 9.74 21.11 -48.77
C ALA A 12 11.17 21.34 -48.27
N TRP A 13 11.33 21.64 -46.97
CA TRP A 13 12.58 21.45 -46.22
C TRP A 13 12.24 21.18 -44.75
N TRP A 14 12.34 19.92 -44.32
CA TRP A 14 12.44 19.52 -42.90
C TRP A 14 13.70 18.66 -42.78
N PRO A 15 14.62 18.92 -41.83
CA PRO A 15 15.75 18.05 -41.61
C PRO A 15 15.34 16.83 -40.78
N LEU A 16 15.95 15.69 -41.11
CA LEU A 16 15.94 14.46 -40.33
C LEU A 16 16.37 14.74 -38.88
N VAL A 17 15.50 14.43 -37.92
CA VAL A 17 15.88 14.28 -36.51
C VAL A 17 16.40 12.85 -36.33
N ALA A 18 17.66 12.73 -35.95
CA ALA A 18 18.30 11.48 -35.58
C ALA A 18 17.66 10.91 -34.29
N PRO A 19 17.55 9.57 -34.14
CA PRO A 19 17.09 8.99 -32.89
C PRO A 19 18.15 9.20 -31.81
N LEU A 20 17.78 9.90 -30.74
CA LEU A 20 18.57 9.93 -29.51
C LEU A 20 18.69 8.50 -28.98
N LEU A 21 19.94 8.05 -28.80
CA LEU A 21 20.23 6.86 -28.00
C LEU A 21 19.65 7.05 -26.60
N LEU A 22 18.72 6.18 -26.22
CA LEU A 22 18.38 5.94 -24.82
C LEU A 22 19.64 5.41 -24.13
N GLY A 23 20.26 6.27 -23.32
CA GLY A 23 21.32 5.85 -22.40
C GLY A 23 20.72 4.89 -21.38
N ASN A 24 21.39 3.74 -21.21
CA ASN A 24 21.11 2.79 -20.14
C ASN A 24 21.08 3.52 -18.79
N LEU A 25 19.90 3.67 -18.20
CA LEU A 25 19.77 4.04 -16.79
C LEU A 25 20.20 2.82 -15.94
N PRO A 26 21.00 3.00 -14.89
CA PRO A 26 21.43 1.90 -14.04
C PRO A 26 20.24 1.34 -13.24
N ALA A 27 19.96 0.06 -13.44
CA ALA A 27 18.83 -0.69 -12.85
C ALA A 27 18.99 -1.00 -11.35
N THR A 28 19.64 -0.14 -10.57
CA THR A 28 19.90 -0.40 -9.14
C THR A 28 19.75 0.88 -8.33
N MET A 29 18.54 1.44 -8.28
CA MET A 29 18.15 2.21 -7.10
C MET A 29 17.68 1.19 -6.07
N ALA A 30 18.53 0.91 -5.07
CA ALA A 30 18.09 0.22 -3.87
C ALA A 30 16.99 1.07 -3.25
N GLN A 31 15.75 0.56 -3.24
CA GLN A 31 14.66 1.27 -2.58
C GLN A 31 14.96 1.35 -1.08
N PRO A 32 14.78 2.52 -0.45
CA PRO A 32 14.95 2.65 0.98
C PRO A 32 13.88 1.79 1.67
N GLN A 33 14.28 0.62 2.19
CA GLN A 33 13.46 -0.12 3.12
C GLN A 33 13.62 0.51 4.49
N LEU A 34 12.55 1.15 4.98
CA LEU A 34 12.47 1.55 6.37
C LEU A 34 12.17 0.31 7.20
N ASP A 35 13.23 -0.38 7.63
CA ASP A 35 13.10 -1.45 8.60
C ASP A 35 12.95 -0.81 9.98
N LEU A 36 11.68 -0.60 10.31
CA LEU A 36 11.22 -0.40 11.66
C LEU A 36 11.68 -1.66 12.44
N ALA A 37 12.86 -1.58 13.08
CA ALA A 37 13.37 -2.55 14.03
C ALA A 37 12.45 -2.57 15.27
N ILE A 38 11.23 -3.08 15.10
CA ILE A 38 10.20 -2.89 16.08
C ILE A 38 9.40 -4.15 16.26
N THR A 39 9.35 -4.54 17.52
CA THR A 39 8.22 -5.23 18.10
C THR A 39 6.95 -4.37 18.01
N ASP A 40 6.67 -3.59 16.97
CA ASP A 40 5.47 -2.75 16.89
C ASP A 40 4.65 -3.16 15.68
N ARG A 41 3.34 -3.12 15.85
CA ARG A 41 2.33 -3.52 14.88
C ARG A 41 1.71 -2.28 14.25
N LEU A 42 1.94 -2.02 12.98
CA LEU A 42 1.17 -1.00 12.27
C LEU A 42 -0.26 -1.49 12.03
N GLN A 43 -1.22 -0.58 12.13
CA GLN A 43 -2.66 -0.85 12.04
C GLN A 43 -3.33 -0.08 10.92
N ALA A 44 -2.89 1.13 10.58
CA ALA A 44 -3.37 1.89 9.43
C ALA A 44 -2.38 3.01 9.10
N ALA A 45 -2.43 3.56 7.90
CA ALA A 45 -1.75 4.81 7.55
C ALA A 45 -2.58 5.62 6.56
N ALA A 46 -2.20 6.88 6.42
CA ALA A 46 -2.74 7.85 5.48
C ALA A 46 -1.62 8.78 5.01
N THR A 47 -1.81 9.42 3.87
CA THR A 47 -0.81 10.30 3.25
C THR A 47 -1.17 11.76 3.48
N LEU A 48 -0.17 12.58 3.83
CA LEU A 48 -0.26 14.03 3.92
C LEU A 48 -0.17 14.67 2.53
N SER A 49 -0.56 15.94 2.40
CA SER A 49 -0.40 16.71 1.16
C SER A 49 1.06 16.90 0.74
N THR A 50 2.00 16.65 1.66
CA THR A 50 3.45 16.65 1.44
C THR A 50 4.01 15.33 0.89
N ASN A 51 3.15 14.32 0.64
CA ASN A 51 3.52 12.91 0.36
C ASN A 51 4.16 12.15 1.53
N ASP A 52 4.24 12.77 2.71
CA ASP A 52 4.61 12.05 3.92
C ASP A 52 3.49 11.10 4.34
N VAL A 53 3.85 10.06 5.06
CA VAL A 53 2.93 9.04 5.54
C VAL A 53 2.76 9.22 7.03
N VAL A 54 1.52 9.19 7.52
CA VAL A 54 1.23 9.09 8.94
C VAL A 54 0.66 7.72 9.21
N ALA A 55 1.26 6.99 10.14
CA ALA A 55 0.86 5.65 10.50
C ALA A 55 0.44 5.58 11.97
N ILE A 56 -0.55 4.73 12.24
CA ILE A 56 -0.94 4.32 13.58
C ILE A 56 -0.63 2.85 13.78
N GLY A 57 -0.37 2.46 15.03
CA GLY A 57 -0.04 1.10 15.38
C GLY A 57 -0.19 0.81 16.87
N LYS A 58 0.26 -0.37 17.26
CA LYS A 58 0.37 -0.82 18.65
C LYS A 58 1.80 -1.21 18.91
N ARG A 59 2.35 -0.78 20.03
CA ARG A 59 3.68 -1.21 20.46
C ARG A 59 3.59 -2.54 21.21
N ILE A 60 4.33 -3.58 20.81
CA ILE A 60 4.29 -4.88 21.52
C ILE A 60 4.94 -4.70 22.88
N GLY A 61 4.35 -5.33 23.89
CA GLY A 61 4.80 -5.23 25.28
C GLY A 61 4.29 -3.99 26.01
N VAL A 62 3.64 -3.03 25.34
CA VAL A 62 2.97 -1.90 26.00
C VAL A 62 1.50 -1.82 25.58
N SER A 63 0.69 -1.18 26.42
CA SER A 63 -0.74 -0.95 26.18
C SER A 63 -1.04 0.29 25.32
N ALA A 64 -0.01 1.02 24.89
CA ALA A 64 -0.13 2.27 24.17
C ALA A 64 -0.22 2.08 22.65
N SER A 65 -0.99 2.96 22.00
CA SER A 65 -1.01 3.08 20.54
C SER A 65 0.15 3.96 20.07
N LEU A 66 0.84 3.56 19.02
CA LEU A 66 1.87 4.34 18.34
C LEU A 66 1.21 5.24 17.29
N VAL A 67 1.64 6.49 17.21
CA VAL A 67 1.38 7.39 16.08
C VAL A 67 2.72 7.93 15.60
N MET A 68 2.96 7.94 14.29
CA MET A 68 4.19 8.46 13.72
C MET A 68 3.98 9.06 12.34
N ARG A 69 4.81 10.02 11.98
CA ARG A 69 4.98 10.51 10.62
C ARG A 69 6.27 9.96 10.04
N ILE A 70 6.25 9.66 8.75
CA ILE A 70 7.35 9.15 7.96
C ILE A 70 7.44 10.05 6.74
N ASN A 71 8.57 10.70 6.54
CA ASN A 71 8.78 11.53 5.37
C ASN A 71 8.90 10.66 4.11
N ASP A 72 8.79 11.30 2.95
CA ASP A 72 9.05 10.66 1.66
C ASP A 72 10.41 9.96 1.58
N ASP A 73 11.46 10.49 2.21
CA ASP A 73 12.79 9.88 2.30
C ASP A 73 12.91 8.72 3.29
N GLY A 74 11.82 8.33 3.95
CA GLY A 74 11.78 7.28 4.97
C GLY A 74 12.22 7.72 6.37
N THR A 75 12.59 8.99 6.58
CA THR A 75 12.93 9.48 7.92
C THR A 75 11.68 9.67 8.77
N VAL A 76 11.79 9.50 10.09
CA VAL A 76 10.68 9.69 11.04
C VAL A 76 10.86 11.01 11.77
N PRO A 77 10.23 12.13 11.33
CA PRO A 77 10.37 13.42 11.99
C PRO A 77 9.79 13.44 13.42
N TRP A 78 8.75 12.65 13.68
CA TRP A 78 8.17 12.50 15.00
C TRP A 78 7.42 11.17 15.16
N SER A 79 7.40 10.69 16.40
CA SER A 79 6.61 9.54 16.83
C SER A 79 6.29 9.64 18.32
N PHE A 80 5.10 9.20 18.71
CA PHE A 80 4.70 9.18 20.11
C PHE A 80 3.71 8.06 20.41
N SER A 81 3.68 7.67 21.68
CA SER A 81 2.63 6.83 22.25
C SER A 81 1.46 7.71 22.70
N LEU A 82 0.25 7.36 22.25
CA LEU A 82 -1.00 7.92 22.72
C LEU A 82 -1.58 6.99 23.79
N GLY A 83 -1.64 7.49 25.04
CA GLY A 83 -2.02 6.73 26.24
C GLY A 83 -0.84 6.06 26.94
N ASP A 84 -1.00 5.75 28.22
CA ASP A 84 -0.01 5.12 29.10
C ASP A 84 -0.50 3.76 29.65
N GLU A 85 -1.34 3.77 30.69
CA GLU A 85 -1.85 2.62 31.44
C GLU A 85 -3.15 2.09 30.86
N ASP A 86 -4.01 3.00 30.40
CA ASP A 86 -5.21 2.64 29.66
C ASP A 86 -4.85 2.13 28.28
N ARG A 87 -5.56 1.08 27.87
CA ARG A 87 -5.32 0.39 26.60
C ARG A 87 -6.00 1.19 25.49
N ILE A 88 -5.35 2.25 25.02
CA ILE A 88 -5.76 2.90 23.78
C ILE A 88 -5.39 1.98 22.62
N GLN A 89 -6.38 1.65 21.79
CA GLN A 89 -6.20 0.87 20.56
C GLN A 89 -6.77 1.66 19.39
N LEU A 90 -5.90 2.44 18.74
CA LEU A 90 -6.20 3.11 17.49
C LEU A 90 -6.38 2.08 16.38
N GLN A 91 -7.39 2.27 15.54
CA GLN A 91 -7.76 1.35 14.47
C GLN A 91 -7.81 2.05 13.10
N PHE A 92 -8.22 3.32 13.06
CA PHE A 92 -8.34 4.07 11.83
C PHE A 92 -7.65 5.42 11.94
N ILE A 93 -7.14 5.87 10.79
CA ILE A 93 -6.51 7.16 10.62
C ILE A 93 -7.06 7.82 9.36
N HIS A 94 -7.21 9.13 9.41
CA HIS A 94 -7.58 9.94 8.28
C HIS A 94 -6.82 11.26 8.29
N VAL A 95 -6.53 11.81 7.12
CA VAL A 95 -5.83 13.09 6.97
C VAL A 95 -6.79 14.10 6.34
N THR A 96 -6.88 15.27 6.95
CA THR A 96 -7.68 16.38 6.44
C THR A 96 -6.98 17.11 5.30
N ASN A 97 -7.72 17.93 4.54
CA ASN A 97 -7.12 18.79 3.51
C ASN A 97 -6.11 19.83 4.05
N SER A 98 -6.07 20.02 5.37
CA SER A 98 -5.13 20.89 6.09
C SER A 98 -4.03 20.11 6.81
N ASP A 99 -3.83 18.84 6.44
CA ASP A 99 -2.84 17.92 7.04
C ASP A 99 -3.00 17.67 8.54
N GLU A 100 -4.15 18.04 9.12
CA GLU A 100 -4.55 17.56 10.44
C GLU A 100 -4.87 16.07 10.34
N ILE A 101 -4.48 15.31 11.35
CA ILE A 101 -4.59 13.86 11.44
C ILE A 101 -5.72 13.55 12.42
N ILE A 102 -6.70 12.80 11.95
CA ILE A 102 -7.77 12.26 12.77
C ILE A 102 -7.45 10.78 13.03
N VAL A 103 -7.42 10.39 14.30
CA VAL A 103 -7.29 8.99 14.68
C VAL A 103 -8.50 8.55 15.47
N THR A 104 -8.91 7.31 15.26
CA THR A 104 -10.02 6.73 16.00
C THR A 104 -9.70 5.34 16.48
N GLY A 105 -10.10 5.02 17.71
CA GLY A 105 -9.93 3.71 18.32
C GLY A 105 -10.79 3.46 19.55
N ARG A 106 -10.41 2.53 20.40
CA ARG A 106 -11.01 2.39 21.74
C ARG A 106 -10.07 2.90 22.80
N LEU A 107 -10.64 3.56 23.79
CA LEU A 107 -10.11 3.54 25.15
C LEU A 107 -10.63 2.26 25.81
N VAL A 108 -9.72 1.41 26.31
CA VAL A 108 -10.12 0.21 27.05
C VAL A 108 -9.73 0.38 28.51
N ASP A 109 -10.75 0.43 29.36
CA ASP A 109 -10.61 0.48 30.81
C ASP A 109 -9.90 -0.79 31.29
N SER A 110 -8.79 -0.61 31.99
CA SER A 110 -7.90 -1.70 32.39
C SER A 110 -8.52 -2.63 33.45
N LEU A 111 -9.54 -2.17 34.20
CA LEU A 111 -10.16 -2.90 35.31
C LEU A 111 -11.40 -3.68 34.87
N THR A 112 -12.23 -3.08 34.02
CA THR A 112 -13.54 -3.59 33.60
C THR A 112 -13.50 -4.19 32.20
N ASN A 113 -12.47 -3.90 31.41
CA ASN A 113 -12.44 -4.09 29.95
C ASN A 113 -13.60 -3.40 29.22
N ALA A 114 -14.27 -2.43 29.86
CA ALA A 114 -15.17 -1.54 29.16
C ALA A 114 -14.40 -0.82 28.06
N GLN A 115 -15.06 -0.62 26.92
CA GLN A 115 -14.47 0.01 25.76
C GLN A 115 -15.29 1.25 25.45
N ASP A 116 -14.60 2.38 25.28
CA ASP A 116 -15.20 3.64 24.87
C ASP A 116 -14.60 4.07 23.54
N PRO A 117 -15.41 4.40 22.52
CA PRO A 117 -14.91 4.95 21.28
C PRO A 117 -14.14 6.23 21.58
N LEU A 118 -12.94 6.32 21.01
CA LEU A 118 -12.03 7.42 21.13
C LEU A 118 -11.85 8.05 19.76
N VAL A 119 -12.07 9.36 19.65
CA VAL A 119 -11.66 10.15 18.50
C VAL A 119 -10.68 11.21 18.95
N ALA A 120 -9.58 11.36 18.24
CA ALA A 120 -8.57 12.37 18.52
C ALA A 120 -8.13 13.07 17.24
N MET A 121 -7.72 14.31 17.39
CA MET A 121 -7.19 15.13 16.31
C MET A 121 -5.80 15.63 16.70
N ILE A 122 -4.86 15.47 15.78
CA ILE A 122 -3.44 15.77 15.90
C ILE A 122 -3.10 16.70 14.74
N ASP A 123 -2.26 17.71 14.94
CA ASP A 123 -1.80 18.55 13.84
C ASP A 123 -0.67 17.89 13.04
N ALA A 124 -0.31 18.46 11.89
CA ALA A 124 0.76 17.93 11.04
C ALA A 124 2.15 17.87 11.73
N SER A 125 2.34 18.62 12.82
CA SER A 125 3.57 18.63 13.63
C SER A 125 3.62 17.53 14.69
N GLY A 126 2.54 16.74 14.84
CA GLY A 126 2.42 15.68 15.83
C GLY A 126 1.91 16.15 17.19
N SER A 127 1.35 17.38 17.29
CA SER A 127 0.76 17.87 18.54
C SER A 127 -0.73 17.50 18.62
N LEU A 128 -1.17 16.98 19.77
CA LEU A 128 -2.58 16.68 20.00
C LEU A 128 -3.39 17.97 20.17
N LEU A 129 -4.35 18.20 19.28
CA LEU A 129 -5.29 19.32 19.33
C LEU A 129 -6.42 19.05 20.32
N TRP A 130 -7.01 17.85 20.26
CA TRP A 130 -8.02 17.39 21.20
C TRP A 130 -8.20 15.87 21.13
N ALA A 131 -8.74 15.28 22.19
CA ALA A 131 -9.28 13.92 22.17
C ALA A 131 -10.63 13.87 22.90
N ARG A 132 -11.51 12.98 22.44
CA ARG A 132 -12.86 12.78 22.99
C ARG A 132 -13.18 11.30 23.09
N THR A 133 -13.79 10.92 24.20
CA THR A 133 -14.53 9.65 24.28
C THR A 133 -15.99 9.88 23.89
N VAL A 134 -16.60 8.86 23.29
CA VAL A 134 -18.01 8.88 22.88
C VAL A 134 -18.82 8.01 23.83
N GLU A 135 -19.82 8.59 24.47
CA GLU A 135 -20.75 7.87 25.33
C GLU A 135 -22.15 7.89 24.71
N CYS A 136 -22.58 6.74 24.19
CA CYS A 136 -23.92 6.54 23.63
C CYS A 136 -24.75 5.46 24.38
N GLY A 137 -24.35 5.07 25.59
CA GLY A 137 -24.97 3.97 26.35
C GLY A 137 -23.97 3.10 27.10
N ALA A 138 -24.45 1.97 27.64
CA ALA A 138 -23.80 1.25 28.74
C ALA A 138 -22.52 0.47 28.42
N THR A 139 -22.17 0.25 27.16
CA THR A 139 -20.92 -0.42 26.75
C THR A 139 -20.77 -0.24 25.25
N ASN A 140 -19.65 0.27 24.74
CA ASN A 140 -19.50 0.59 23.32
C ASN A 140 -18.39 -0.27 22.69
N GLU A 141 -18.68 -1.01 21.62
CA GLU A 141 -17.64 -1.54 20.74
C GLU A 141 -17.38 -0.51 19.65
N PRO A 142 -16.18 0.08 19.55
CA PRO A 142 -15.88 0.92 18.40
C PRO A 142 -15.58 0.04 17.19
N LEU A 143 -16.50 0.05 16.24
CA LEU A 143 -16.18 -0.09 14.83
C LEU A 143 -16.25 1.32 14.25
N MET A 144 -15.09 1.95 14.07
CA MET A 144 -15.02 3.34 13.63
C MET A 144 -14.42 3.47 12.24
N SER A 145 -15.18 3.10 11.21
CA SER A 145 -14.88 3.69 9.91
C SER A 145 -15.09 5.20 10.00
N THR A 146 -14.08 5.96 9.60
CA THR A 146 -14.11 7.42 9.61
C THR A 146 -14.10 7.95 8.19
N SER A 147 -14.84 9.03 7.98
CA SER A 147 -14.70 9.82 6.77
C SER A 147 -14.69 11.29 7.14
N TYR A 148 -13.72 12.02 6.60
CA TYR A 148 -13.57 13.45 6.84
C TYR A 148 -14.04 14.25 5.64
N GLY A 149 -14.69 15.38 5.90
CA GLY A 149 -15.08 16.34 4.90
C GLY A 149 -15.39 17.73 5.42
N SER A 150 -14.94 18.77 4.69
CA SER A 150 -15.25 20.20 4.90
C SER A 150 -15.49 20.60 6.38
N GLY A 151 -14.60 20.20 7.29
CA GLY A 151 -14.71 20.53 8.72
C GLY A 151 -15.55 19.58 9.59
N SER A 152 -15.85 18.36 9.16
CA SER A 152 -16.53 17.36 9.98
C SER A 152 -16.02 15.93 9.76
N ILE A 153 -16.19 15.12 10.80
CA ILE A 153 -15.79 13.73 10.96
C ILE A 153 -17.07 12.93 11.14
N HIS A 154 -17.28 11.89 10.34
CA HIS A 154 -18.40 10.98 10.53
C HIS A 154 -17.93 9.70 11.18
N LEU A 155 -18.66 9.27 12.21
CA LEU A 155 -18.36 8.10 13.02
C LEU A 155 -19.56 7.16 12.99
N ALA A 156 -19.28 5.86 12.94
CA ALA A 156 -20.20 4.83 13.37
C ALA A 156 -19.74 4.32 14.73
N VAL A 157 -20.68 4.11 15.66
CA VAL A 157 -20.40 3.59 17.01
C VAL A 157 -21.40 2.48 17.31
N VAL A 158 -20.93 1.35 17.82
CA VAL A 158 -21.79 0.22 18.22
C VAL A 158 -21.91 0.19 19.74
N SER A 159 -23.12 0.17 20.28
CA SER A 159 -23.36 -0.12 21.70
C SER A 159 -23.71 -1.60 21.88
N THR A 160 -23.23 -2.24 22.95
CA THR A 160 -23.34 -3.71 23.10
C THR A 160 -24.53 -4.17 23.91
N LEU A 161 -25.16 -3.37 24.79
CA LEU A 161 -26.28 -3.84 25.64
C LEU A 161 -27.25 -2.73 26.12
N PRO A 162 -28.52 -3.07 26.42
CA PRO A 162 -29.19 -4.36 26.17
C PRO A 162 -29.72 -4.51 24.73
N TYR A 163 -29.77 -3.41 23.99
CA TYR A 163 -30.13 -3.37 22.57
C TYR A 163 -28.86 -2.95 21.85
N ARG A 164 -28.37 -3.78 20.93
CA ARG A 164 -27.18 -3.53 20.10
C ARG A 164 -27.40 -2.36 19.13
N SER A 165 -27.69 -1.21 19.72
CA SER A 165 -28.07 0.03 19.04
C SER A 165 -26.79 0.67 18.60
N LYS A 166 -26.78 1.18 17.39
CA LYS A 166 -25.61 1.81 16.84
C LYS A 166 -25.92 3.26 16.54
N ALA A 167 -25.01 4.13 16.91
CA ALA A 167 -25.12 5.55 16.61
C ALA A 167 -24.29 5.86 15.37
N LEU A 168 -24.91 6.55 14.43
CA LEU A 168 -24.24 7.32 13.40
C LEU A 168 -24.08 8.72 13.95
N MET A 169 -22.87 9.26 13.83
CA MET A 169 -22.56 10.55 14.44
C MET A 169 -21.77 11.41 13.47
N ARG A 170 -21.98 12.71 13.58
CA ARG A 170 -21.14 13.72 12.95
C ARG A 170 -20.52 14.59 14.02
N VAL A 171 -19.21 14.71 14.00
CA VAL A 171 -18.39 15.52 14.91
C VAL A 171 -17.71 16.61 14.09
N PHE A 172 -17.74 17.86 14.52
CA PHE A 172 -16.99 18.93 13.88
C PHE A 172 -15.48 18.79 14.16
N THR A 173 -14.63 19.40 13.34
CA THR A 173 -13.17 19.45 13.59
C THR A 173 -12.79 20.12 14.89
N SER A 174 -13.68 20.92 15.49
CA SER A 174 -13.52 21.44 16.85
C SER A 174 -13.70 20.40 17.96
N GLY A 175 -14.01 19.13 17.62
CA GLY A 175 -14.31 18.07 18.59
C GLY A 175 -15.67 18.23 19.26
N THR A 176 -16.63 18.91 18.62
CA THR A 176 -18.00 19.12 19.10
C THR A 176 -19.00 18.27 18.31
N LEU A 177 -20.01 17.73 18.99
CA LEU A 177 -21.03 16.89 18.36
C LEU A 177 -21.98 17.74 17.52
N SER A 178 -22.14 17.42 16.24
CA SER A 178 -23.13 18.03 15.35
C SER A 178 -24.47 17.34 15.48
N TRP A 179 -24.50 16.02 15.32
CA TRP A 179 -25.70 15.19 15.45
C TRP A 179 -25.31 13.75 15.74
N ALA A 180 -26.25 13.00 16.31
CA ALA A 180 -26.17 11.57 16.54
C ALA A 180 -27.54 10.93 16.31
N VAL A 181 -27.59 9.83 15.57
CA VAL A 181 -28.82 9.13 15.19
C VAL A 181 -28.62 7.62 15.26
N VAL A 182 -29.67 6.88 15.63
CA VAL A 182 -29.70 5.42 15.66
C VAL A 182 -30.63 4.94 14.55
N PRO A 183 -30.17 4.10 13.62
CA PRO A 183 -31.07 3.43 12.68
C PRO A 183 -31.99 2.44 13.40
N GLY A 184 -33.26 2.42 12.99
CA GLY A 184 -34.29 1.58 13.60
C GLY A 184 -34.10 0.08 13.37
N SER A 185 -33.34 -0.33 12.35
CA SER A 185 -33.03 -1.72 12.04
C SER A 185 -31.89 -2.27 12.92
N ILE A 186 -32.13 -3.44 13.51
CA ILE A 186 -31.39 -4.01 14.66
C ILE A 186 -30.15 -4.85 14.29
N SER A 187 -29.55 -4.68 13.12
CA SER A 187 -28.36 -5.47 12.84
C SER A 187 -27.17 -4.99 13.67
N PRO A 188 -26.39 -5.88 14.31
CA PRO A 188 -25.36 -5.49 15.25
C PRO A 188 -23.97 -5.14 14.69
N HIS A 189 -23.71 -5.20 13.38
CA HIS A 189 -22.37 -4.95 12.83
C HIS A 189 -22.33 -3.88 11.72
N TYR A 190 -21.73 -2.69 11.94
CA TYR A 190 -21.42 -1.79 10.81
C TYR A 190 -20.06 -2.19 10.30
N ASP A 191 -19.94 -2.38 9.00
CA ASP A 191 -18.65 -2.72 8.43
C ASP A 191 -17.95 -1.45 7.97
N GLN A 192 -18.67 -0.53 7.29
CA GLN A 192 -18.05 0.65 6.68
C GLN A 192 -18.93 1.90 6.69
N VAL A 193 -18.25 3.05 6.68
CA VAL A 193 -18.81 4.40 6.56
C VAL A 193 -17.98 5.18 5.57
N TRP A 194 -18.64 5.77 4.58
CA TRP A 194 -17.96 6.50 3.52
C TRP A 194 -18.64 7.81 3.19
N ARG A 195 -17.86 8.88 3.06
CA ARG A 195 -18.35 10.20 2.69
C ARG A 195 -18.35 10.35 1.18
N LEU A 196 -19.46 10.83 0.65
CA LEU A 196 -19.61 11.22 -0.75
C LEU A 196 -19.12 12.67 -0.97
N ALA A 197 -18.78 13.01 -2.21
CA ALA A 197 -18.30 14.35 -2.57
C ALA A 197 -19.25 15.50 -2.16
N ASN A 198 -20.56 15.22 -2.05
CA ASN A 198 -21.57 16.18 -1.62
C ASN A 198 -21.76 16.27 -0.09
N ASN A 199 -20.87 15.68 0.71
CA ASN A 199 -20.92 15.57 2.17
C ASN A 199 -22.04 14.67 2.73
N ASP A 200 -22.78 13.95 1.89
CA ASP A 200 -23.57 12.83 2.38
C ASP A 200 -22.64 11.68 2.79
N VAL A 201 -23.19 10.74 3.54
CA VAL A 201 -22.47 9.59 4.05
C VAL A 201 -23.27 8.34 3.77
N ILE A 202 -22.60 7.31 3.26
CA ILE A 202 -23.15 5.97 3.12
C ILE A 202 -22.63 5.12 4.28
N TYR A 203 -23.57 4.44 4.94
CA TYR A 203 -23.33 3.48 5.99
C TYR A 203 -23.68 2.11 5.46
N ALA A 204 -22.73 1.17 5.53
CA ALA A 204 -22.94 -0.22 5.15
C ALA A 204 -22.99 -1.10 6.38
N ASN A 205 -24.09 -1.82 6.51
CA ASN A 205 -24.43 -2.64 7.65
C ASN A 205 -24.47 -4.10 7.24
N ARG A 206 -23.74 -4.94 7.95
CA ARG A 206 -23.79 -6.38 7.76
C ARG A 206 -25.07 -6.92 8.37
N LEU A 207 -25.91 -7.52 7.55
CA LEU A 207 -26.99 -8.39 7.99
C LEU A 207 -26.61 -9.84 7.66
N SER A 208 -27.29 -10.80 8.28
CA SER A 208 -27.19 -12.20 7.88
C SER A 208 -28.53 -12.59 7.26
N PRO A 209 -28.60 -12.96 5.98
CA PRO A 209 -27.51 -13.08 4.99
C PRO A 209 -27.14 -11.76 4.26
N ASN A 210 -28.04 -10.79 4.22
CA ASN A 210 -27.92 -9.64 3.30
C ASN A 210 -27.17 -8.45 3.91
N GLY A 211 -27.31 -7.26 3.35
CA GLY A 211 -26.75 -6.07 3.97
C GLY A 211 -27.65 -4.86 3.77
N ASP A 212 -27.61 -3.90 4.67
CA ASP A 212 -28.33 -2.64 4.49
C ASP A 212 -27.34 -1.52 4.18
N LEU A 213 -27.72 -0.69 3.22
CA LEU A 213 -27.01 0.53 2.86
C LEU A 213 -27.91 1.71 3.21
N ILE A 214 -27.39 2.66 3.97
CA ILE A 214 -28.13 3.86 4.35
C ILE A 214 -27.32 5.07 3.91
N ARG A 215 -27.90 5.91 3.06
CA ARG A 215 -27.33 7.23 2.77
C ARG A 215 -27.98 8.27 3.66
N VAL A 216 -27.16 9.02 4.37
CA VAL A 216 -27.58 10.11 5.25
C VAL A 216 -26.95 11.40 4.75
N ASN A 217 -27.72 12.49 4.74
CA ASN A 217 -27.20 13.79 4.34
C ASN A 217 -26.41 14.47 5.47
N GLY A 218 -25.79 15.62 5.18
CA GLY A 218 -25.03 16.39 6.17
C GLY A 218 -25.82 16.80 7.43
N SER A 219 -27.16 16.83 7.40
CA SER A 219 -28.01 17.12 8.57
C SER A 219 -28.40 15.90 9.39
N GLY A 220 -27.95 14.69 9.01
CA GLY A 220 -28.29 13.46 9.72
C GLY A 220 -29.64 12.86 9.30
N SER A 221 -30.21 13.28 8.18
CA SER A 221 -31.48 12.74 7.65
C SER A 221 -31.23 11.69 6.57
N VAL A 222 -32.03 10.61 6.56
CA VAL A 222 -31.97 9.58 5.51
C VAL A 222 -32.30 10.20 4.17
N VAL A 223 -31.42 10.02 3.20
CA VAL A 223 -31.65 10.30 1.78
C VAL A 223 -32.33 9.08 1.14
N TRP A 224 -31.74 7.91 1.34
CA TRP A 224 -32.29 6.62 0.96
C TRP A 224 -31.76 5.53 1.88
N ALA A 225 -32.47 4.40 1.93
CA ALA A 225 -32.03 3.18 2.56
C ALA A 225 -32.39 2.00 1.65
N LYS A 226 -31.42 1.13 1.42
CA LYS A 226 -31.53 -0.01 0.51
C LYS A 226 -31.17 -1.28 1.27
N HIS A 227 -31.97 -2.31 1.07
CA HIS A 227 -31.55 -3.68 1.35
C HIS A 227 -30.82 -4.21 0.14
N PHE A 228 -29.57 -4.62 0.34
CA PHE A 228 -28.70 -5.18 -0.67
C PHE A 228 -28.74 -6.70 -0.61
N GLU A 229 -29.24 -7.30 -1.68
CA GLU A 229 -29.34 -8.75 -1.84
C GLU A 229 -28.41 -9.22 -2.95
N MET A 230 -27.74 -10.34 -2.68
CA MET A 230 -27.02 -11.09 -3.69
C MET A 230 -27.59 -12.50 -3.72
N ASN A 231 -27.73 -13.08 -4.91
CA ASN A 231 -28.24 -14.45 -5.06
C ASN A 231 -27.39 -15.46 -4.26
N GLY A 232 -27.85 -15.85 -3.08
CA GLY A 232 -27.16 -16.77 -2.17
C GLY A 232 -27.59 -16.56 -0.71
N SER A 233 -27.39 -17.57 0.13
CA SER A 233 -27.79 -17.52 1.55
C SER A 233 -26.66 -17.06 2.49
N GLY A 234 -25.68 -16.32 2.00
CA GLY A 234 -24.47 -15.98 2.75
C GLY A 234 -24.38 -14.54 3.14
N ASN A 235 -23.61 -14.32 4.20
CA ASN A 235 -23.34 -13.00 4.76
C ASN A 235 -22.56 -12.16 3.75
N ASN A 236 -23.08 -10.98 3.44
CA ASN A 236 -22.35 -9.94 2.74
C ASN A 236 -21.58 -9.10 3.77
N PHE A 237 -20.25 -9.09 3.65
CA PHE A 237 -19.36 -8.28 4.48
C PHE A 237 -18.90 -7.11 3.64
N PHE A 238 -19.37 -5.90 3.93
CA PHE A 238 -19.00 -4.74 3.14
C PHE A 238 -17.61 -4.31 3.56
N GLU A 239 -16.60 -4.62 2.75
CA GLU A 239 -15.21 -4.37 3.08
C GLU A 239 -14.82 -2.93 2.78
N HIS A 240 -15.39 -2.35 1.72
CA HIS A 240 -15.10 -0.97 1.37
C HIS A 240 -16.22 -0.31 0.55
N ILE A 241 -16.30 1.01 0.64
CA ILE A 241 -17.18 1.85 -0.18
C ILE A 241 -16.30 2.97 -0.74
N ALA A 242 -16.39 3.29 -2.02
CA ALA A 242 -15.64 4.38 -2.63
C ALA A 242 -16.53 5.22 -3.56
N THR A 243 -16.15 6.47 -3.83
CA THR A 243 -16.81 7.30 -4.84
C THR A 243 -16.04 7.20 -6.14
N LEU A 244 -16.73 6.89 -7.23
CA LEU A 244 -16.16 6.82 -8.58
C LEU A 244 -16.12 8.22 -9.23
N PRO A 245 -15.27 8.44 -10.24
CA PRO A 245 -15.18 9.74 -10.95
C PRO A 245 -16.49 10.23 -11.56
N ASN A 246 -17.39 9.31 -11.91
CA ASN A 246 -18.74 9.62 -12.42
C ASN A 246 -19.75 10.02 -11.32
N GLY A 247 -19.33 10.01 -10.04
CA GLY A 247 -20.17 10.32 -8.87
C GLY A 247 -20.95 9.12 -8.32
N ASN A 248 -20.87 7.95 -8.96
CA ASN A 248 -21.47 6.72 -8.45
C ASN A 248 -20.66 6.17 -7.27
N THR A 249 -21.24 5.19 -6.57
CA THR A 249 -20.61 4.53 -5.42
C THR A 249 -20.13 3.15 -5.83
N LEU A 250 -18.84 2.87 -5.66
CA LEU A 250 -18.30 1.53 -5.71
C LEU A 250 -18.47 0.87 -4.34
N LEU A 251 -19.03 -0.32 -4.31
CA LEU A 251 -19.16 -1.15 -3.13
C LEU A 251 -18.33 -2.42 -3.33
N ALA A 252 -17.36 -2.64 -2.43
CA ALA A 252 -16.57 -3.86 -2.39
C ALA A 252 -16.98 -4.68 -1.17
N PHE A 253 -17.29 -5.95 -1.38
CA PHE A 253 -17.80 -6.81 -0.31
C PHE A 253 -17.43 -8.27 -0.54
N TRP A 254 -17.45 -9.03 0.54
CA TRP A 254 -17.18 -10.46 0.52
C TRP A 254 -18.45 -11.25 0.81
N ASN A 255 -18.61 -12.42 0.18
CA ASN A 255 -19.69 -13.36 0.51
C ASN A 255 -19.13 -14.73 0.89
N ASN A 256 -19.51 -15.19 2.07
CA ASN A 256 -18.97 -16.42 2.66
C ASN A 256 -19.69 -17.72 2.24
N THR A 257 -20.75 -17.65 1.45
CA THR A 257 -21.45 -18.86 0.97
C THR A 257 -21.08 -19.27 -0.44
N ILE A 258 -20.48 -18.37 -1.22
CA ILE A 258 -19.99 -18.72 -2.55
C ILE A 258 -18.64 -19.44 -2.36
N PRO A 259 -18.50 -20.70 -2.85
CA PRO A 259 -17.26 -21.45 -2.73
C PRO A 259 -16.08 -20.64 -3.26
N GLY A 260 -15.00 -20.57 -2.49
CA GLY A 260 -13.80 -19.82 -2.89
C GLY A 260 -13.81 -18.35 -2.51
N ASN A 261 -14.63 -17.93 -1.54
CA ASN A 261 -14.46 -16.66 -0.82
C ASN A 261 -14.26 -15.46 -1.75
N THR A 262 -15.21 -15.27 -2.66
CA THR A 262 -15.14 -14.29 -3.75
C THR A 262 -15.27 -12.85 -3.23
N LEU A 263 -14.35 -11.99 -3.66
CA LEU A 263 -14.50 -10.54 -3.53
C LEU A 263 -15.45 -10.07 -4.62
N PHE A 264 -16.48 -9.33 -4.25
CA PHE A 264 -17.41 -8.71 -5.18
C PHE A 264 -17.22 -7.21 -5.21
N THR A 265 -17.32 -6.64 -6.40
CA THR A 265 -17.47 -5.19 -6.59
C THR A 265 -18.77 -4.93 -7.32
N VAL A 266 -19.53 -3.93 -6.88
CA VAL A 266 -20.75 -3.47 -7.55
C VAL A 266 -20.78 -1.95 -7.55
N GLU A 267 -21.25 -1.36 -8.63
CA GLU A 267 -21.49 0.07 -8.72
C GLU A 267 -22.95 0.38 -8.40
N LEU A 268 -23.16 1.41 -7.57
CA LEU A 268 -24.46 1.94 -7.22
C LEU A 268 -24.60 3.35 -7.76
N ASP A 269 -25.76 3.67 -8.32
CA ASP A 269 -26.07 5.02 -8.77
C ASP A 269 -26.40 5.99 -7.61
N GLY A 270 -26.76 7.23 -7.93
CA GLY A 270 -27.11 8.24 -6.93
C GLY A 270 -28.24 7.82 -5.97
N PRO A 271 -29.36 7.27 -6.46
CA PRO A 271 -30.41 6.64 -5.65
C PRO A 271 -30.01 5.39 -4.87
N GLY A 272 -28.82 4.81 -5.12
CA GLY A 272 -28.33 3.61 -4.45
C GLY A 272 -28.76 2.31 -5.14
N ASP A 273 -29.18 2.37 -6.40
CA ASP A 273 -29.55 1.21 -7.20
C ASP A 273 -28.35 0.61 -7.93
N VAL A 274 -28.31 -0.72 -8.03
CA VAL A 274 -27.24 -1.43 -8.74
C VAL A 274 -27.21 -1.05 -10.22
N VAL A 275 -26.07 -0.54 -10.69
CA VAL A 275 -25.85 -0.25 -12.10
C VAL A 275 -25.70 -1.56 -12.87
N PRO A 276 -26.54 -1.86 -13.88
CA PRO A 276 -26.50 -3.13 -14.58
C PRO A 276 -25.13 -3.43 -15.21
N GLY A 277 -24.64 -4.66 -15.04
CA GLY A 277 -23.38 -5.13 -15.64
C GLY A 277 -22.11 -4.73 -14.89
N THR A 278 -22.22 -4.04 -13.75
CA THR A 278 -21.07 -3.58 -12.95
C THR A 278 -20.74 -4.51 -11.77
N ALA A 279 -21.50 -5.60 -11.62
CA ALA A 279 -21.26 -6.59 -10.58
C ALA A 279 -20.21 -7.60 -11.07
N HIS A 280 -19.04 -7.59 -10.42
CA HIS A 280 -17.92 -8.47 -10.74
C HIS A 280 -17.56 -9.27 -9.50
N GLY A 281 -17.43 -10.59 -9.64
CA GLY A 281 -16.89 -11.48 -8.61
C GLY A 281 -15.50 -11.94 -8.99
N TYR A 282 -14.54 -11.73 -8.10
CA TYR A 282 -13.15 -12.16 -8.21
C TYR A 282 -12.91 -13.30 -7.23
N ALA A 283 -12.71 -14.51 -7.75
CA ALA A 283 -12.37 -15.66 -6.91
C ALA A 283 -10.97 -15.47 -6.31
N ILE A 284 -10.91 -15.14 -5.03
CA ILE A 284 -9.67 -15.06 -4.27
C ILE A 284 -9.59 -16.36 -3.47
N ASP A 285 -8.69 -17.27 -3.85
CA ASP A 285 -8.56 -18.59 -3.24
C ASP A 285 -8.09 -18.51 -1.79
N THR A 286 -8.96 -18.06 -0.89
CA THR A 286 -8.63 -17.91 0.52
C THR A 286 -8.96 -19.21 1.22
N VAL A 287 -7.93 -19.97 1.60
CA VAL A 287 -8.07 -21.16 2.43
C VAL A 287 -8.42 -20.73 3.85
N GLY A 288 -9.67 -20.32 4.08
CA GLY A 288 -10.24 -20.18 5.42
C GLY A 288 -11.20 -19.01 5.66
N GLY A 289 -11.37 -18.04 4.76
CA GLY A 289 -12.19 -16.82 4.95
C GLY A 289 -11.34 -15.54 4.90
N SER A 290 -11.91 -14.40 4.51
CA SER A 290 -11.17 -13.13 4.44
C SER A 290 -11.36 -12.31 5.72
N TRP A 291 -10.37 -11.49 6.10
CA TRP A 291 -10.45 -10.52 7.20
C TRP A 291 -10.00 -9.15 6.71
N GLY A 292 -10.88 -8.41 6.04
CA GLY A 292 -10.55 -7.07 5.57
C GLY A 292 -10.06 -7.05 4.13
N CYS A 293 -10.73 -6.24 3.30
CA CYS A 293 -10.15 -5.73 2.06
C CYS A 293 -10.10 -4.21 2.12
N GLY A 294 -8.92 -3.63 1.86
CA GLY A 294 -8.81 -2.21 1.54
C GLY A 294 -8.98 -2.03 0.03
N THR A 295 -9.41 -0.84 -0.40
CA THR A 295 -9.33 -0.45 -1.81
C THR A 295 -8.91 1.00 -1.96
N VAL A 296 -8.23 1.27 -3.07
CA VAL A 296 -7.90 2.61 -3.54
C VAL A 296 -8.54 2.75 -4.92
N VAL A 297 -9.27 3.84 -5.13
CA VAL A 297 -9.82 4.19 -6.45
C VAL A 297 -9.01 5.34 -6.99
N ASP A 298 -8.50 5.15 -8.21
CA ASP A 298 -7.64 6.10 -8.88
C ASP A 298 -8.42 7.14 -9.68
N GLY A 299 -7.74 8.22 -10.08
CA GLY A 299 -8.38 9.36 -10.74
C GLY A 299 -8.96 9.02 -12.13
N ASP A 300 -8.47 7.97 -12.75
CA ASP A 300 -8.93 7.40 -14.02
C ASP A 300 -10.03 6.33 -13.83
N GLY A 301 -10.38 6.00 -12.59
CA GLY A 301 -11.37 4.98 -12.24
C GLY A 301 -10.81 3.56 -12.11
N GLU A 302 -9.49 3.37 -12.22
CA GLU A 302 -8.84 2.12 -11.81
C GLU A 302 -9.03 1.87 -10.32
N ARG A 303 -9.03 0.60 -9.93
CA ARG A 303 -9.37 0.17 -8.57
C ARG A 303 -8.36 -0.87 -8.13
N THR A 304 -7.63 -0.56 -7.08
CA THR A 304 -6.71 -1.50 -6.44
C THR A 304 -7.35 -2.02 -5.17
N PHE A 305 -7.34 -3.33 -4.98
CA PHE A 305 -7.82 -4.03 -3.78
C PHE A 305 -6.65 -4.72 -3.12
N THR A 306 -6.55 -4.61 -1.80
CA THR A 306 -5.68 -5.47 -1.00
C THR A 306 -6.56 -6.24 -0.04
N CYS A 307 -6.66 -7.52 -0.27
CA CYS A 307 -7.46 -8.43 0.53
C CYS A 307 -6.56 -9.33 1.38
N ARG A 308 -6.93 -9.45 2.64
CA ARG A 308 -6.35 -10.42 3.55
C ARG A 308 -7.10 -11.74 3.47
N THR A 309 -6.35 -12.83 3.40
CA THR A 309 -6.91 -14.19 3.42
C THR A 309 -6.67 -14.83 4.80
N ASN A 310 -7.47 -15.84 5.17
CA ASN A 310 -7.24 -16.60 6.40
C ASN A 310 -5.95 -17.40 6.25
N GLY A 311 -4.88 -16.85 6.79
CA GLY A 311 -3.54 -17.37 6.60
C GLY A 311 -2.52 -16.25 6.58
N THR A 312 -1.36 -16.58 6.04
CA THR A 312 -0.23 -15.67 5.82
C THR A 312 -0.30 -14.98 4.47
N ASP A 313 -1.32 -15.32 3.66
CA ASP A 313 -1.34 -14.94 2.26
C ASP A 313 -2.14 -13.66 2.08
N ARG A 314 -1.55 -12.78 1.29
CA ARG A 314 -2.12 -11.51 0.88
C ARG A 314 -2.42 -11.58 -0.61
N THR A 315 -3.56 -11.05 -1.03
CA THR A 315 -3.88 -10.90 -2.44
C THR A 315 -4.15 -9.44 -2.75
N ASP A 316 -3.35 -8.89 -3.65
CA ASP A 316 -3.54 -7.58 -4.24
C ASP A 316 -4.10 -7.75 -5.65
N LEU A 317 -5.03 -6.89 -6.03
CA LEU A 317 -5.74 -6.97 -7.30
C LEU A 317 -5.96 -5.56 -7.82
N GLN A 318 -5.44 -5.23 -9.00
CA GLN A 318 -5.84 -4.02 -9.73
C GLN A 318 -6.79 -4.40 -10.85
N VAL A 319 -7.91 -3.68 -10.93
CA VAL A 319 -8.88 -3.79 -12.00
C VAL A 319 -9.10 -2.44 -12.63
N ASP A 320 -9.40 -2.42 -13.93
CA ASP A 320 -9.74 -1.18 -14.61
C ASP A 320 -11.15 -0.68 -14.21
N ALA A 321 -11.52 0.48 -14.75
CA ALA A 321 -12.84 1.07 -14.55
C ALA A 321 -14.01 0.15 -15.00
N ASN A 322 -13.76 -0.83 -15.87
CA ASN A 322 -14.74 -1.81 -16.34
C ASN A 322 -14.75 -3.11 -15.51
N GLY A 323 -13.96 -3.19 -14.44
CA GLY A 323 -13.80 -4.38 -13.61
C GLY A 323 -12.96 -5.49 -14.25
N ALA A 324 -12.23 -5.21 -15.34
CA ALA A 324 -11.29 -6.16 -15.91
C ALA A 324 -9.98 -6.14 -15.13
N VAL A 325 -9.52 -7.31 -14.69
CA VAL A 325 -8.27 -7.45 -13.94
C VAL A 325 -7.08 -7.06 -14.81
N GLN A 326 -6.34 -6.03 -14.38
CA GLN A 326 -5.09 -5.59 -15.01
C GLN A 326 -3.93 -6.45 -14.52
N TRP A 327 -3.85 -6.64 -13.20
CA TRP A 327 -2.94 -7.59 -12.58
C TRP A 327 -3.48 -8.08 -11.24
N ALA A 328 -2.98 -9.24 -10.82
CA ALA A 328 -3.20 -9.78 -9.49
C ALA A 328 -1.86 -10.25 -8.93
N PHE A 329 -1.59 -9.92 -7.69
CA PHE A 329 -0.39 -10.31 -6.98
C PHE A 329 -0.78 -11.07 -5.72
N ARG A 330 -0.11 -12.19 -5.48
CA ARG A 330 -0.27 -12.99 -4.27
C ARG A 330 1.08 -13.11 -3.58
N ALA A 331 1.19 -12.55 -2.38
CA ALA A 331 2.37 -12.73 -1.54
C ALA A 331 2.17 -13.93 -0.61
N ASN A 332 2.92 -15.00 -0.87
CA ASN A 332 2.95 -16.22 -0.06
C ASN A 332 4.14 -16.21 0.91
N SER A 333 4.24 -15.21 1.78
CA SER A 333 5.32 -15.05 2.77
C SER A 333 5.12 -13.68 3.39
N VAL A 334 4.67 -13.53 4.62
CA VAL A 334 5.29 -13.84 5.91
C VAL A 334 4.12 -13.85 6.90
N PRO A 335 4.11 -14.66 7.99
CA PRO A 335 2.95 -14.75 8.88
C PRO A 335 2.58 -13.39 9.46
N GLY A 336 1.55 -12.72 8.93
CA GLY A 336 1.12 -11.41 9.40
C GLY A 336 -0.11 -10.77 8.76
N THR A 337 -0.66 -9.77 9.44
CA THR A 337 -1.87 -9.04 9.04
C THR A 337 -1.55 -7.79 8.23
N SER A 338 -1.90 -7.72 6.94
CA SER A 338 -1.94 -6.46 6.20
C SER A 338 -2.77 -5.42 6.97
N ALA A 339 -2.24 -4.22 7.15
CA ALA A 339 -2.81 -3.22 8.06
C ALA A 339 -3.45 -2.04 7.31
N GLY A 340 -2.97 -1.70 6.12
CA GLY A 340 -3.58 -0.64 5.33
C GLY A 340 -2.90 -0.43 3.99
N LEU A 341 -3.59 0.34 3.17
CA LEU A 341 -3.17 0.82 1.87
C LEU A 341 -3.11 2.34 1.95
N ALA A 342 -2.00 2.93 1.52
CA ALA A 342 -1.91 4.36 1.33
C ALA A 342 -1.25 4.63 -0.03
N ARG A 343 -1.78 5.57 -0.79
CA ARG A 343 -1.12 6.00 -2.02
C ARG A 343 0.04 6.93 -1.65
N TYR A 344 1.24 6.65 -2.14
CA TYR A 344 2.43 7.43 -1.79
C TYR A 344 2.71 8.53 -2.81
N ASN A 345 2.36 8.31 -4.07
CA ASN A 345 2.32 9.34 -5.13
C ASN A 345 1.44 8.87 -6.30
N ASP A 346 1.43 9.62 -7.41
CA ASP A 346 0.61 9.30 -8.58
C ASP A 346 0.96 7.94 -9.23
N ASP A 347 2.16 7.38 -9.01
CA ASP A 347 2.67 6.17 -9.69
C ASP A 347 3.10 5.03 -8.72
N ASP A 348 3.06 5.25 -7.41
CA ASP A 348 3.54 4.30 -6.39
C ASP A 348 2.49 4.11 -5.29
N LEU A 349 2.26 2.82 -4.99
CA LEU A 349 1.38 2.40 -3.92
C LEU A 349 2.22 2.00 -2.71
N LEU A 350 1.98 2.65 -1.57
CA LEU A 350 2.54 2.22 -0.30
C LEU A 350 1.62 1.19 0.35
N LEU A 351 2.21 0.05 0.62
CA LEU A 351 1.57 -1.04 1.30
C LEU A 351 2.09 -1.13 2.72
N LEU A 352 1.15 -1.09 3.67
CA LEU A 352 1.45 -1.36 5.05
C LEU A 352 1.16 -2.84 5.29
N SER A 353 2.23 -3.63 5.27
CA SER A 353 2.14 -5.02 5.67
C SER A 353 2.39 -5.12 7.18
N GLY A 354 1.38 -5.57 7.92
CA GLY A 354 1.49 -5.75 9.36
C GLY A 354 1.70 -7.22 9.76
N ASP A 355 2.05 -7.37 11.04
CA ASP A 355 2.02 -8.55 11.92
C ASP A 355 2.81 -9.80 11.51
N GLY A 356 3.96 -9.64 10.85
CA GLY A 356 5.00 -10.66 10.74
C GLY A 356 5.42 -11.24 12.10
N ALA A 357 5.69 -12.56 12.22
CA ALA A 357 6.54 -13.08 13.32
C ALA A 357 7.93 -12.38 13.40
N GLY A 358 8.30 -11.63 12.34
CA GLY A 358 9.48 -10.79 12.24
C GLY A 358 9.26 -9.27 12.33
N GLY A 359 8.06 -8.77 12.69
CA GLY A 359 7.76 -7.34 12.79
C GLY A 359 6.82 -6.80 11.70
N SER A 360 6.53 -5.49 11.74
CA SER A 360 5.79 -4.78 10.68
C SER A 360 6.76 -4.18 9.67
N TYR A 361 6.42 -4.21 8.39
CA TYR A 361 7.24 -3.61 7.33
C TYR A 361 6.40 -2.72 6.42
N LEU A 362 7.06 -1.71 5.88
CA LEU A 362 6.52 -0.81 4.86
C LEU A 362 7.11 -1.23 3.52
N GLU A 363 6.24 -1.57 2.58
CA GLU A 363 6.65 -1.98 1.24
C GLU A 363 6.07 -0.98 0.24
N ALA A 364 6.94 -0.26 -0.46
CA ALA A 364 6.53 0.52 -1.62
C ALA A 364 6.50 -0.43 -2.83
N MET A 365 5.35 -0.53 -3.49
CA MET A 365 5.25 -1.20 -4.79
C MET A 365 5.18 -0.13 -5.88
N ASN A 366 6.04 -0.29 -6.87
CA ASN A 366 6.06 0.55 -8.05
C ASN A 366 5.02 0.04 -9.05
N ASP A 367 4.14 0.92 -9.52
CA ASP A 367 3.11 0.55 -10.49
C ASP A 367 3.77 0.06 -11.79
N GLY A 368 3.51 -1.19 -12.15
CA GLY A 368 4.04 -1.81 -13.37
C GLY A 368 5.39 -2.54 -13.27
N ALA A 369 6.04 -2.61 -12.10
CA ALA A 369 7.20 -3.51 -11.93
C ALA A 369 6.71 -4.97 -11.87
N PRO A 370 7.18 -5.88 -12.75
CA PRO A 370 6.80 -7.29 -12.67
C PRO A 370 7.25 -7.85 -11.32
N ALA A 371 6.29 -8.32 -10.52
CA ALA A 371 6.57 -8.92 -9.22
C ALA A 371 7.60 -10.08 -9.37
N PRO A 372 8.50 -10.28 -8.40
CA PRO A 372 9.51 -11.34 -8.46
C PRO A 372 8.85 -12.72 -8.67
N ALA A 373 9.55 -13.57 -9.42
CA ALA A 373 9.08 -14.74 -10.18
C ALA A 373 8.46 -15.94 -9.41
N CYS A 374 7.88 -15.73 -8.23
CA CYS A 374 7.11 -16.73 -7.48
C CYS A 374 5.62 -16.63 -7.77
N THR A 375 5.24 -16.49 -9.04
CA THR A 375 3.84 -16.36 -9.45
C THR A 375 3.20 -17.72 -9.71
N THR A 376 2.12 -18.04 -9.01
CA THR A 376 1.15 -19.00 -9.53
C THR A 376 0.21 -18.23 -10.45
N SER A 377 0.02 -18.70 -11.68
CA SER A 377 -1.02 -18.18 -12.56
C SER A 377 -2.37 -18.64 -12.00
N ASP A 378 -2.88 -17.91 -11.01
CA ASP A 378 -4.20 -18.20 -10.48
C ASP A 378 -5.22 -17.89 -11.59
N THR A 379 -6.05 -18.89 -11.91
CA THR A 379 -7.09 -18.73 -12.93
C THR A 379 -8.19 -17.92 -12.29
N LEU A 380 -8.19 -16.61 -12.52
CA LEU A 380 -9.16 -15.72 -11.93
C LEU A 380 -10.52 -15.95 -12.60
N LEU A 381 -11.42 -16.64 -11.90
CA LEU A 381 -12.78 -16.86 -12.36
C LEU A 381 -13.58 -15.58 -12.11
N THR A 382 -13.91 -14.88 -13.19
CA THR A 382 -14.90 -13.80 -13.15
C THR A 382 -16.28 -14.41 -13.19
N THR A 383 -17.07 -14.19 -12.15
CA THR A 383 -18.52 -14.45 -12.18
C THR A 383 -19.26 -13.12 -12.23
N SER A 384 -20.37 -13.08 -12.96
CA SER A 384 -21.31 -11.96 -12.93
C SER A 384 -22.46 -12.34 -12.01
N PRO A 385 -22.37 -12.04 -10.69
CA PRO A 385 -23.50 -12.30 -9.81
C PRO A 385 -24.67 -11.39 -10.19
N VAL A 386 -25.87 -11.84 -9.83
CA VAL A 386 -27.03 -10.96 -9.82
C VAL A 386 -27.09 -10.32 -8.44
N CYS A 387 -26.83 -9.01 -8.41
CA CYS A 387 -27.01 -8.17 -7.24
C CYS A 387 -28.26 -7.31 -7.47
N THR A 388 -29.08 -7.18 -6.43
CA THR A 388 -30.27 -6.33 -6.46
C THR A 388 -30.34 -5.51 -5.19
N THR A 389 -30.91 -4.32 -5.32
CA THR A 389 -31.27 -3.47 -4.18
C THR A 389 -32.78 -3.34 -4.13
N THR A 390 -33.32 -3.32 -2.92
CA THR A 390 -34.74 -3.00 -2.68
C THR A 390 -34.85 -1.87 -1.68
N ASP A 391 -35.74 -0.92 -1.94
CA ASP A 391 -36.00 0.16 -1.00
C ASP A 391 -36.52 -0.38 0.33
N ILE A 392 -35.94 0.12 1.42
CA ILE A 392 -36.43 -0.12 2.77
C ILE A 392 -36.77 1.20 3.44
N THR A 393 -37.74 1.15 4.36
CA THR A 393 -38.07 2.32 5.18
C THR A 393 -37.22 2.28 6.43
N GLU A 394 -36.15 3.07 6.43
CA GLU A 394 -35.32 3.24 7.62
C GLU A 394 -35.69 4.53 8.35
N THR A 395 -36.02 4.40 9.63
CA THR A 395 -36.25 5.58 10.49
C THR A 395 -35.04 5.79 11.37
N LEU A 396 -34.44 6.98 11.27
CA LEU A 396 -33.39 7.42 12.18
C LEU A 396 -34.03 8.04 13.42
N VAL A 397 -33.70 7.50 14.59
CA VAL A 397 -34.12 8.06 15.88
C VAL A 397 -32.96 8.89 16.44
N PRO A 398 -33.19 10.11 16.94
CA PRO A 398 -32.13 10.87 17.61
C PRO A 398 -31.47 10.05 18.73
N ALA A 399 -30.14 9.97 18.70
CA ALA A 399 -29.36 9.29 19.73
C ALA A 399 -28.98 10.29 20.84
N VAL A 400 -29.08 9.86 22.10
CA VAL A 400 -28.50 10.62 23.21
C VAL A 400 -27.05 10.19 23.37
N CYS A 401 -26.16 10.90 22.69
CA CYS A 401 -24.72 10.70 22.79
C CYS A 401 -24.04 11.93 23.37
N ALA A 402 -22.98 11.73 24.16
CA ALA A 402 -22.11 12.77 24.66
C ALA A 402 -20.67 12.57 24.14
N LEU A 403 -19.98 13.69 23.93
CA LEU A 403 -18.53 13.69 23.71
C LEU A 403 -17.87 14.22 24.97
N ASN A 404 -17.12 13.36 25.65
CA ASN A 404 -16.42 13.74 26.87
C ASN A 404 -14.97 14.11 26.53
N THR A 405 -14.49 15.19 27.14
CA THR A 405 -13.08 15.58 26.96
C THR A 405 -12.19 14.54 27.62
N PHE A 406 -11.27 14.00 26.83
CA PHE A 406 -10.26 13.07 27.28
C PHE A 406 -8.89 13.67 26.93
N MET A 407 -7.96 13.62 27.87
CA MET A 407 -6.60 14.12 27.69
C MET A 407 -5.65 12.93 27.85
N PRO A 408 -5.39 12.16 26.78
CA PRO A 408 -4.43 11.06 26.86
C PRO A 408 -3.05 11.61 27.18
N SER A 409 -2.25 10.82 27.90
CA SER A 409 -0.83 11.07 27.97
C SER A 409 -0.20 10.89 26.58
N ILE A 410 0.78 11.74 26.29
CA ILE A 410 1.57 11.69 25.07
C ILE A 410 3.00 11.47 25.50
N THR A 411 3.56 10.32 25.14
CA THR A 411 4.96 10.00 25.46
C THR A 411 5.74 9.95 24.15
N PRO A 412 6.70 10.86 23.92
CA PRO A 412 7.57 10.78 22.76
C PRO A 412 8.25 9.42 22.67
N VAL A 413 8.26 8.85 21.47
CA VAL A 413 8.94 7.59 21.18
C VAL A 413 10.08 7.91 20.22
N THR A 414 11.29 7.48 20.55
CA THR A 414 12.42 7.58 19.61
C THR A 414 12.48 6.30 18.79
N ILE A 415 12.13 6.41 17.51
CA ILE A 415 12.37 5.34 16.54
C ILE A 415 13.82 5.48 16.08
N THR A 416 14.64 4.47 16.36
CA THR A 416 16.00 4.41 15.83
C THR A 416 15.92 3.63 14.52
N PRO A 417 16.27 4.23 13.36
CA PRO A 417 16.32 3.50 12.10
C PRO A 417 17.26 2.30 12.26
N GLY A 418 16.71 1.09 12.16
CA GLY A 418 17.51 -0.12 12.10
C GLY A 418 18.00 -0.27 10.68
N VAL A 419 19.32 -0.18 10.45
CA VAL A 419 19.88 -0.71 9.20
C VAL A 419 19.96 -2.22 9.38
N ILE A 420 18.86 -2.91 9.10
CA ILE A 420 18.93 -4.36 8.94
C ILE A 420 19.53 -4.57 7.55
N CYS A 421 20.80 -4.92 7.49
CA CYS A 421 21.36 -5.58 6.31
C CYS A 421 20.76 -6.99 6.24
N GLY A 422 19.44 -7.06 6.02
CA GLY A 422 18.76 -8.29 5.67
C GLY A 422 19.22 -8.62 4.28
N THR A 423 20.20 -9.52 4.16
CA THR A 423 20.49 -10.14 2.88
C THR A 423 19.16 -10.65 2.35
N VAL A 424 18.71 -10.13 1.20
CA VAL A 424 17.42 -10.40 0.54
C VAL A 424 17.23 -11.86 0.11
N GLY A 425 17.88 -12.83 0.77
CA GLY A 425 17.84 -14.25 0.43
C GLY A 425 18.54 -14.58 -0.90
N THR A 426 18.78 -13.60 -1.76
CA THR A 426 19.91 -13.68 -2.68
C THR A 426 21.13 -13.61 -1.80
N ALA A 427 21.91 -14.69 -1.74
CA ALA A 427 23.29 -14.59 -1.30
C ALA A 427 23.83 -13.32 -1.95
N GLU A 428 24.34 -12.36 -1.16
CA GLU A 428 25.20 -11.35 -1.74
C GLU A 428 26.13 -12.14 -2.64
N LEU A 429 26.10 -11.87 -3.95
CA LEU A 429 27.09 -12.39 -4.87
C LEU A 429 28.39 -11.88 -4.26
N SER A 430 29.02 -12.73 -3.45
CA SER A 430 30.14 -12.41 -2.57
C SER A 430 31.09 -11.61 -3.40
N ALA A 431 31.11 -10.28 -3.22
CA ALA A 431 31.52 -9.29 -4.22
C ALA A 431 32.41 -9.95 -5.26
N GLY A 432 31.77 -10.40 -6.37
CA GLY A 432 32.28 -11.49 -7.20
C GLY A 432 33.78 -11.33 -7.37
N GLU A 433 34.58 -12.37 -7.02
CA GLU A 433 36.03 -12.31 -7.14
C GLU A 433 36.34 -11.63 -8.50
N GLU A 434 36.86 -10.40 -8.47
CA GLU A 434 37.10 -9.67 -9.70
C GLU A 434 38.41 -10.17 -10.31
N TRP A 435 38.52 -10.08 -11.63
CA TRP A 435 39.81 -10.26 -12.30
C TRP A 435 40.80 -9.25 -11.75
N ARG A 436 41.84 -9.72 -11.06
CA ARG A 436 42.89 -8.85 -10.52
C ARG A 436 44.17 -9.06 -11.31
N VAL A 437 44.77 -7.94 -11.68
CA VAL A 437 46.04 -7.93 -12.37
C VAL A 437 46.99 -7.09 -11.55
N HIS A 438 48.07 -7.68 -11.07
CA HIS A 438 49.00 -7.01 -10.19
C HIS A 438 50.45 -7.21 -10.69
N PRO A 439 51.26 -6.14 -10.74
CA PRO A 439 52.66 -6.26 -11.07
C PRO A 439 53.42 -6.91 -9.92
N VAL A 440 54.42 -7.74 -10.22
CA VAL A 440 55.36 -8.24 -9.20
C VAL A 440 56.55 -7.28 -9.14
N PRO A 441 56.72 -6.45 -8.11
CA PRO A 441 57.67 -5.31 -8.14
C PRO A 441 59.14 -5.66 -8.37
N ALA A 442 59.52 -6.93 -8.21
CA ALA A 442 60.89 -7.41 -8.39
C ALA A 442 61.16 -8.07 -9.75
N THR A 443 60.14 -8.18 -10.61
CA THR A 443 60.23 -8.85 -11.92
C THR A 443 59.38 -8.12 -12.95
N ASP A 444 59.79 -8.08 -14.21
CA ASP A 444 58.94 -7.57 -15.30
C ASP A 444 57.80 -8.57 -15.64
N VAL A 445 57.03 -9.03 -14.64
CA VAL A 445 55.95 -10.00 -14.77
C VAL A 445 54.68 -9.46 -14.16
N LEU A 446 53.60 -9.57 -14.93
CA LEU A 446 52.24 -9.21 -14.55
C LEU A 446 51.48 -10.49 -14.17
N TRP A 447 50.97 -10.56 -12.94
CA TRP A 447 50.18 -11.71 -12.48
C TRP A 447 48.69 -11.48 -12.70
N VAL A 448 48.01 -12.53 -13.15
CA VAL A 448 46.56 -12.52 -13.42
C VAL A 448 45.87 -13.49 -12.47
N ASP A 449 45.16 -12.95 -11.48
CA ASP A 449 44.26 -13.71 -10.63
C ASP A 449 42.88 -13.76 -11.31
N ALA A 450 42.55 -14.94 -11.83
CA ALA A 450 41.22 -15.25 -12.33
C ALA A 450 40.33 -15.69 -11.16
N PRO A 451 39.05 -15.28 -11.13
CA PRO A 451 38.13 -15.78 -10.13
C PRO A 451 37.86 -17.27 -10.30
N ARG A 452 37.50 -17.96 -9.22
CA ARG A 452 37.34 -19.44 -9.23
C ARG A 452 36.34 -19.93 -10.28
N ASN A 453 35.38 -19.09 -10.68
CA ASN A 453 34.35 -19.40 -11.67
C ASN A 453 34.74 -19.02 -13.12
N ALA A 454 35.88 -18.37 -13.37
CA ALA A 454 36.30 -17.99 -14.72
C ALA A 454 36.63 -19.18 -15.64
N GLY A 455 36.90 -20.35 -15.03
CA GLY A 455 37.40 -21.53 -15.73
C GLY A 455 38.83 -21.33 -16.26
N ALA A 456 39.28 -22.22 -17.14
CA ALA A 456 40.64 -22.18 -17.66
C ALA A 456 40.89 -20.97 -18.58
N ILE A 457 41.98 -20.24 -18.36
CA ILE A 457 42.47 -19.20 -19.28
C ILE A 457 42.90 -19.86 -20.59
N ARG A 458 42.28 -19.46 -21.71
CA ARG A 458 42.57 -19.98 -23.05
C ARG A 458 43.67 -19.19 -23.75
N SER A 459 43.67 -17.86 -23.58
CA SER A 459 44.67 -16.99 -24.20
C SER A 459 44.80 -15.65 -23.48
N ILE A 460 46.00 -15.08 -23.50
CA ILE A 460 46.28 -13.73 -23.00
C ILE A 460 46.92 -12.92 -24.12
N ALA A 461 46.45 -11.70 -24.34
CA ALA A 461 47.02 -10.76 -25.29
C ALA A 461 47.24 -9.39 -24.64
N ILE A 462 48.36 -8.74 -24.96
CA ILE A 462 48.63 -7.36 -24.55
C ILE A 462 48.42 -6.46 -25.74
N ILE A 463 47.64 -5.39 -25.59
CA ILE A 463 47.34 -4.43 -26.64
C ILE A 463 47.80 -3.05 -26.20
N ASP A 464 48.58 -2.35 -27.02
CA ASP A 464 48.97 -0.97 -26.74
C ASP A 464 47.86 0.03 -27.05
N ALA A 465 48.06 1.30 -26.68
CA ALA A 465 47.10 2.38 -26.94
C ALA A 465 46.77 2.60 -28.44
N ALA A 466 47.59 2.10 -29.37
CA ALA A 466 47.34 2.15 -30.81
C ALA A 466 46.58 0.93 -31.33
N GLY A 467 46.19 -0.01 -30.46
CA GLY A 467 45.47 -1.23 -30.83
C GLY A 467 46.38 -2.35 -31.37
N ARG A 468 47.71 -2.22 -31.28
CA ARG A 468 48.64 -3.25 -31.74
C ARG A 468 48.81 -4.32 -30.67
N ALA A 469 48.62 -5.58 -31.05
CA ALA A 469 48.85 -6.72 -30.18
C ALA A 469 50.35 -7.02 -30.07
N TRP A 470 50.84 -7.16 -28.84
CA TRP A 470 52.19 -7.56 -28.52
C TRP A 470 52.25 -9.09 -28.33
N PRO A 471 53.28 -9.77 -28.86
CA PRO A 471 53.43 -11.21 -28.69
C PRO A 471 53.63 -11.54 -27.20
N THR A 472 52.76 -12.40 -26.68
CA THR A 472 52.85 -12.95 -25.33
C THR A 472 53.38 -14.38 -25.40
N SER A 473 54.23 -14.78 -24.44
CA SER A 473 54.56 -16.20 -24.26
C SER A 473 53.28 -16.96 -23.89
N SER A 474 53.02 -18.10 -24.57
CA SER A 474 51.76 -18.84 -24.48
C SER A 474 51.31 -19.13 -23.04
N ALA A 475 50.01 -19.02 -22.79
CA ALA A 475 49.30 -19.14 -21.50
C ALA A 475 49.37 -20.53 -20.80
N ASN A 476 50.35 -21.37 -21.11
CA ASN A 476 50.55 -22.68 -20.49
C ASN A 476 51.53 -22.66 -19.30
N ASP A 477 51.97 -21.49 -18.83
CA ASP A 477 52.68 -21.42 -17.55
C ASP A 477 51.63 -21.62 -16.42
N PRO A 478 51.76 -22.66 -15.56
CA PRO A 478 50.85 -22.90 -14.44
C PRO A 478 50.76 -21.73 -13.43
N ARG A 479 51.55 -20.68 -13.63
CA ARG A 479 51.62 -19.49 -12.80
C ARG A 479 50.89 -18.27 -13.36
N ASN A 480 50.14 -18.34 -14.46
CA ASN A 480 49.35 -17.20 -14.98
C ASN A 480 50.11 -15.86 -15.10
N GLY A 481 51.45 -15.91 -15.22
CA GLY A 481 52.32 -14.75 -15.27
C GLY A 481 52.59 -14.34 -16.71
N VAL A 482 52.54 -13.05 -17.00
CA VAL A 482 52.81 -12.48 -18.32
C VAL A 482 54.09 -11.66 -18.24
N ASP A 483 55.14 -12.11 -18.93
CA ASP A 483 56.39 -11.34 -19.05
C ASP A 483 56.15 -10.09 -19.89
N VAL A 484 56.31 -8.93 -19.25
CA VAL A 484 56.15 -7.61 -19.87
C VAL A 484 57.49 -6.96 -20.16
N SER A 485 58.63 -7.64 -19.97
CA SER A 485 60.00 -7.09 -20.07
C SER A 485 60.36 -6.46 -21.41
N MET A 486 59.68 -6.87 -22.48
CA MET A 486 59.91 -6.39 -23.86
C MET A 486 59.04 -5.20 -24.26
N LEU A 487 58.08 -4.76 -23.44
CA LEU A 487 57.16 -3.67 -23.77
C LEU A 487 57.79 -2.28 -23.55
N PRO A 488 57.81 -1.33 -24.49
CA PRO A 488 58.23 0.04 -24.17
C PRO A 488 57.34 0.66 -23.06
N PRO A 489 57.84 1.64 -22.26
CA PRO A 489 57.00 2.34 -21.28
C PRO A 489 55.73 2.92 -21.91
N GLY A 490 54.57 2.72 -21.28
CA GLY A 490 53.29 3.11 -21.87
C GLY A 490 52.04 2.50 -21.23
N ALA A 491 50.88 2.84 -21.79
CA ALA A 491 49.57 2.33 -21.38
C ALA A 491 49.15 1.13 -22.23
N TYR A 492 48.68 0.07 -21.57
CA TYR A 492 48.33 -1.20 -22.20
C TYR A 492 46.99 -1.74 -21.69
N VAL A 493 46.35 -2.57 -22.52
CA VAL A 493 45.19 -3.38 -22.17
C VAL A 493 45.57 -4.85 -22.24
N LEU A 494 45.46 -5.54 -21.11
CA LEU A 494 45.53 -6.98 -21.03
C LEU A 494 44.16 -7.56 -21.38
N ARG A 495 44.07 -8.36 -22.44
CA ARG A 495 42.89 -9.15 -22.80
C ARG A 495 43.09 -10.59 -22.39
N VAL A 496 42.21 -11.09 -21.54
CA VAL A 496 42.22 -12.47 -21.08
C VAL A 496 40.97 -13.17 -21.60
N MET A 497 41.14 -14.21 -22.41
CA MET A 497 40.04 -15.06 -22.84
C MET A 497 40.01 -16.28 -21.92
N ALA A 498 38.96 -16.42 -21.12
CA ALA A 498 38.72 -17.56 -20.26
C ALA A 498 37.51 -18.37 -20.75
N GLN A 499 37.01 -19.32 -19.97
CA GLN A 499 35.84 -20.11 -20.36
C GLN A 499 34.53 -19.35 -20.17
N ASP A 500 34.48 -18.44 -19.20
CA ASP A 500 33.35 -17.59 -18.89
C ASP A 500 33.22 -16.36 -19.82
N GLY A 501 34.29 -15.98 -20.52
CA GLY A 501 34.25 -14.91 -21.51
C GLY A 501 35.58 -14.20 -21.74
N LEU A 502 35.47 -13.01 -22.35
CA LEU A 502 36.59 -12.10 -22.57
C LEU A 502 36.62 -11.04 -21.48
N HIS A 503 37.77 -10.91 -20.82
CA HIS A 503 38.02 -9.93 -19.77
C HIS A 503 39.13 -8.96 -20.16
N GLN A 504 39.04 -7.72 -19.67
CA GLN A 504 39.98 -6.67 -20.01
C GLN A 504 40.45 -5.93 -18.77
N VAL A 505 41.77 -5.75 -18.63
CA VAL A 505 42.36 -4.98 -17.53
C VAL A 505 43.39 -4.01 -18.09
N ARG A 506 43.37 -2.77 -17.59
CA ARG A 506 44.28 -1.71 -18.03
C ARG A 506 45.48 -1.65 -17.08
N PHE A 507 46.68 -1.49 -17.61
CA PHE A 507 47.90 -1.33 -16.81
C PHE A 507 48.89 -0.36 -17.48
N MET A 508 49.83 0.13 -16.67
CA MET A 508 50.95 0.98 -17.10
C MET A 508 52.24 0.20 -16.90
N ARG A 509 53.18 0.31 -17.85
CA ARG A 509 54.56 -0.15 -17.68
C ARG A 509 55.51 1.04 -17.59
#